data_AF-A0A0G0ALG3-F1
#
_entry.id   AF-A0A0G0ALG3-F1
#
_cell.length_a   1.000
_cell.length_b   1.000
_cell.length_c   1.000
_cell.angle_alpha   90.00
_cell.angle_beta   90.00
_cell.angle_gamma   90.00
#
_symmetry.space_group_name_H-M   'P 1'
#
loop_
_entity.id
_entity.type
_entity.pdbx_description
1 polymer ?
#
loop_
_entity_poly.entity_id
_entity_poly.type
_entity_poly.pdbx_seq_one_letter_code
_entity_poly.pdbx_strand_id
1 'polypeptide(L)' 'MVKDKIVEIFILKFKIMQDKNFSRPGYEYLTAYQLGKVIQDLTVEFCNRFIDKKSRTHDQMVQAARSNSQNIAEGLQQNH' A
#
# COMPACT_ATOMS: atom_id res chain seq x y z
N MET A 1 -21.59 1.14 11.96
CA MET A 1 -22.11 1.43 10.60
C MET A 1 -21.16 2.23 9.69
N VAL A 2 -19.94 2.60 10.11
CA VAL A 2 -18.91 3.25 9.23
C VAL A 2 -17.71 2.31 8.96
N LYS A 3 -17.58 1.21 9.73
CA LYS A 3 -16.49 0.23 9.58
C LYS A 3 -16.62 -0.62 8.31
N ASP A 4 -17.83 -0.77 7.76
CA ASP A 4 -18.10 -1.67 6.64
C ASP A 4 -17.74 -1.06 5.28
N LYS A 5 -17.97 0.24 5.08
CA LYS A 5 -17.73 0.89 3.77
C LYS A 5 -16.26 0.99 3.38
N ILE A 6 -15.35 1.15 4.36
CA ILE A 6 -13.91 1.20 4.06
C ILE A 6 -13.43 -0.17 3.62
N VAL A 7 -13.77 -1.23 4.37
CA VAL A 7 -13.40 -2.60 4.02
C VAL A 7 -13.97 -2.99 2.65
N GLU A 8 -15.20 -2.60 2.36
CA GLU A 8 -15.87 -2.85 1.08
C GLU A 8 -15.17 -2.11 -0.09
N ILE A 9 -14.82 -0.83 0.08
CA ILE A 9 -14.01 -0.08 -0.90
C ILE A 9 -12.63 -0.73 -1.10
N PHE A 10 -12.00 -1.23 -0.04
CA PHE A 10 -10.72 -1.92 -0.10
C PHE A 10 -10.81 -3.26 -0.84
N ILE A 11 -11.84 -4.08 -0.55
CA ILE A 11 -12.09 -5.34 -1.24
C ILE A 11 -12.36 -5.09 -2.73
N LEU A 12 -13.15 -4.05 -3.05
CA LEU A 12 -13.43 -3.68 -4.44
C LEU A 12 -12.14 -3.27 -5.18
N LYS A 13 -11.30 -2.45 -4.53
CA LYS A 13 -10.03 -1.98 -5.11
C LYS A 13 -9.04 -3.12 -5.30
N PHE A 14 -8.97 -4.06 -4.35
CA PHE A 14 -8.17 -5.28 -4.46
C PHE A 14 -8.65 -6.17 -5.62
N LYS A 15 -9.96 -6.38 -5.75
CA LYS A 15 -10.53 -7.16 -6.85
C LYS A 15 -10.24 -6.54 -8.22
N ILE A 16 -10.39 -5.21 -8.34
CA ILE A 16 -10.04 -4.46 -9.56
C ILE A 16 -8.54 -4.57 -9.91
N MET A 17 -7.65 -4.67 -8.92
CA MET A 17 -6.21 -4.87 -9.16
C MET A 17 -5.87 -6.26 -9.72
N GLN A 18 -6.69 -7.27 -9.44
CA GLN A 18 -6.46 -8.66 -9.87
C GLN A 18 -7.00 -8.97 -11.27
N ASP A 19 -8.02 -8.25 -11.74
CA ASP A 19 -8.70 -8.55 -13.03
C ASP A 19 -7.97 -8.01 -14.28
N LYS A 20 -6.81 -7.35 -14.13
CA LYS A 20 -6.11 -6.71 -15.26
C LYS A 20 -5.19 -7.68 -16.02
N ASN A 21 -5.65 -8.23 -17.15
CA ASN A 21 -4.81 -8.94 -18.12
C ASN A 21 -3.94 -7.95 -18.93
N PHE A 22 -2.60 -8.01 -18.82
CA PHE A 22 -1.71 -7.15 -19.61
C PHE A 22 -0.46 -7.85 -20.19
N SER A 23 -0.07 -7.36 -21.37
CA SER A 23 0.87 -7.96 -22.33
C SER A 23 2.37 -7.74 -22.03
N ARG A 24 2.75 -7.13 -20.89
CA ARG A 24 4.13 -7.07 -20.35
C ARG A 24 4.11 -6.27 -19.03
N PRO A 25 4.33 -6.87 -17.84
CA PRO A 25 4.12 -6.15 -16.59
C PRO A 25 5.40 -5.46 -16.11
N GLY A 26 5.35 -4.15 -15.85
CA GLY A 26 6.34 -3.44 -15.01
C GLY A 26 6.19 -3.80 -13.51
N TYR A 27 6.98 -3.19 -12.63
CA TYR A 27 6.95 -3.47 -11.17
C TYR A 27 5.54 -3.27 -10.54
N GLU A 28 4.73 -2.41 -11.16
CA GLU A 28 3.36 -2.05 -10.76
C GLU A 28 2.37 -3.22 -10.74
N TYR A 29 2.72 -4.31 -11.44
CA TYR A 29 1.91 -5.52 -11.55
C TYR A 29 2.37 -6.65 -10.63
N LEU A 30 3.49 -6.45 -9.91
CA LEU A 30 3.90 -7.40 -8.89
C LEU A 30 2.82 -7.45 -7.81
N THR A 31 2.36 -8.65 -7.46
CA THR A 31 1.47 -8.87 -6.31
C THR A 31 2.05 -8.23 -5.04
N ALA A 32 3.38 -8.26 -4.89
CA ALA A 32 4.10 -7.59 -3.81
C ALA A 32 3.91 -6.06 -3.82
N TYR A 33 3.92 -5.42 -4.99
CA TYR A 33 3.68 -3.98 -5.13
C TYR A 33 2.23 -3.62 -4.78
N GLN A 34 1.27 -4.37 -5.30
CA GLN A 34 -0.15 -4.15 -5.03
C GLN A 34 -0.50 -4.36 -3.55
N LEU A 35 0.00 -5.43 -2.94
CA LEU A 35 -0.14 -5.67 -1.51
C LEU A 35 0.56 -4.57 -0.70
N GLY A 36 1.74 -4.14 -1.15
CA GLY A 36 2.49 -3.05 -0.55
C GLY A 36 1.70 -1.73 -0.48
N LYS A 37 0.89 -1.43 -1.52
CA LYS A 37 -0.03 -0.28 -1.51
C LYS A 37 -1.16 -0.43 -0.49
N VAL A 38 -1.74 -1.62 -0.37
CA VAL A 38 -2.78 -1.89 0.63
C VAL A 38 -2.22 -1.71 2.04
N ILE A 39 -1.05 -2.28 2.32
CA ILE A 39 -0.39 -2.14 3.62
C ILE A 39 -0.04 -0.68 3.91
N GLN A 40 0.39 0.08 2.90
CA GLN A 40 0.66 1.51 3.02
C GLN A 40 -0.58 2.28 3.48
N ASP A 41 -1.70 2.12 2.77
CA ASP A 41 -2.95 2.83 3.07
C ASP A 41 -3.47 2.47 4.48
N LEU A 42 -3.43 1.19 4.84
CA LEU A 42 -3.85 0.72 6.18
C LEU A 42 -2.95 1.27 7.29
N THR A 43 -1.64 1.36 7.06
CA THR A 43 -0.70 1.90 8.05
C THR A 43 -0.97 3.38 8.30
N VAL A 44 -1.21 4.17 7.24
CA VAL A 44 -1.53 5.60 7.37
C VAL A 44 -2.85 5.79 8.13
N GLU A 45 -3.88 5.03 7.80
CA GLU A 45 -5.17 5.10 8.51
C GLU A 45 -5.05 4.68 9.98
N PHE A 46 -4.27 3.64 10.27
CA PHE A 46 -3.98 3.21 11.64
C PHE A 46 -3.28 4.32 12.42
N CYS A 47 -2.19 4.86 11.89
CA CYS A 47 -1.44 5.95 12.54
C CYS A 47 -2.33 7.17 12.79
N ASN A 48 -3.13 7.57 11.81
CA ASN A 48 -4.03 8.73 11.93
C ASN A 48 -5.10 8.56 13.01
N ARG A 49 -5.53 7.33 13.29
CA ARG A 49 -6.60 7.03 14.23
C ARG A 49 -6.09 6.72 15.64
N PHE A 50 -4.93 6.10 15.76
CA PHE A 50 -4.47 5.50 17.02
C PHE A 50 -3.15 6.06 17.55
N ILE A 51 -2.43 6.86 16.77
CA ILE A 51 -1.17 7.47 17.19
C ILE A 51 -1.32 8.99 17.11
N ASP A 52 -0.82 9.69 18.14
CA ASP A 52 -0.79 11.15 18.11
C ASP A 52 0.00 11.63 16.89
N LYS A 53 -0.64 12.47 16.06
CA LYS A 53 -0.09 13.03 14.83
C LYS A 53 1.13 13.92 15.06
N LYS A 54 1.34 14.41 16.30
CA LYS A 54 2.53 15.19 16.66
C LYS A 54 3.67 14.30 17.18
N SER A 55 3.43 13.00 17.35
CA SER A 55 4.46 12.09 17.84
C SER A 55 5.43 11.70 16.73
N ARG A 56 6.70 11.59 17.10
CA ARG A 56 7.76 11.07 16.22
C ARG A 56 7.43 9.67 15.68
N THR A 57 6.74 8.85 16.47
CA THR A 57 6.32 7.50 16.09
C THR A 57 5.33 7.51 14.92
N HIS A 58 4.39 8.47 14.89
CA HIS A 58 3.47 8.63 13.76
C HIS A 58 4.25 8.92 12.47
N ASP A 59 5.13 9.93 12.50
CA ASP A 59 5.93 10.33 11.36
C ASP A 59 6.79 9.18 10.83
N GLN A 60 7.45 8.44 11.73
CA GLN A 60 8.30 7.31 11.36
C GLN A 60 7.51 6.20 10.68
N MET A 61 6.34 5.84 11.21
CA MET A 61 5.51 4.79 10.63
C MET A 61 4.92 5.19 9.28
N VAL A 62 4.47 6.43 9.14
CA VAL A 62 3.95 6.94 7.85
C VAL A 62 5.05 7.02 6.80
N GLN A 63 6.26 7.44 7.16
CA GLN A 63 7.39 7.48 6.25
C GLN A 63 7.82 6.07 5.82
N ALA A 64 7.92 5.12 6.76
CA ALA A 64 8.23 3.72 6.45
C ALA A 64 7.19 3.07 5.53
N ALA A 65 5.90 3.38 5.72
CA ALA A 65 4.85 2.92 4.83
C ALA A 65 4.98 3.47 3.41
N ARG A 66 5.46 4.72 3.25
CA ARG A 66 5.65 5.38 1.95
C ARG A 66 6.88 4.89 1.18
N SER A 67 7.95 4.49 1.87
CA SER A 67 9.16 3.99 1.22
C SER A 67 8.99 2.60 0.57
N ASN A 68 7.95 1.85 0.94
CA ASN A 68 7.72 0.49 0.44
C ASN A 68 7.64 0.40 -1.10
N SER A 69 7.03 1.38 -1.77
CA SER A 69 6.95 1.39 -3.24
C SER A 69 8.30 1.65 -3.93
N GLN A 70 9.20 2.41 -3.30
CA GLN A 70 10.55 2.64 -3.82
C GLN A 70 11.42 1.39 -3.68
N ASN A 71 11.36 0.72 -2.53
CA ASN A 71 12.09 -0.53 -2.29
C ASN A 71 11.74 -1.62 -3.33
N ILE A 72 10.48 -1.74 -3.73
CA ILE A 72 10.05 -2.73 -4.73
C ILE A 72 10.48 -2.34 -6.14
N ALA A 73 10.46 -1.04 -6.48
CA ALA A 73 10.92 -0.56 -7.78
C ALA A 73 12.45 -0.74 -7.94
N GLU A 74 13.22 -0.42 -6.90
CA GLU A 74 14.67 -0.62 -6.86
C GLU A 74 15.05 -2.11 -6.93
N GLY A 75 14.34 -2.97 -6.20
CA GLY A 75 14.58 -4.42 -6.20
C GLY A 75 14.31 -5.11 -7.54
N LEU A 76 13.40 -4.59 -8.36
CA LEU A 76 13.18 -5.08 -9.73
C LEU A 76 14.31 -4.62 -10.67
N GLN A 77 14.79 -3.37 -10.52
CA GLN A 77 15.87 -2.83 -11.36
C GLN A 77 17.24 -3.47 -11.07
N GLN A 78 17.48 -3.95 -9.85
CA GLN A 78 18.76 -4.58 -9.47
C GLN A 78 18.99 -5.99 -10.05
N ASN A 79 17.98 -6.62 -10.67
CA ASN A 79 18.08 -7.96 -11.25
C ASN A 79 18.25 -7.97 -12.79
N HIS A 80 18.57 -6.83 -13.41
CA HIS A 80 18.86 -6.68 -14.85
C HIS A 80 20.25 -6.09 -15.06
#